data_AF-A0A7Y3LI23-F1
#
_entry.id   AF-A0A7Y3LI23-F1
#
_cell.length_a   1.000
_cell.length_b   1.000
_cell.length_c   1.000
_cell.angle_alpha   90.00
_cell.angle_beta   90.00
_cell.angle_gamma   90.00
#
_symmetry.space_group_name_H-M   'P 1'
#
loop_
_entity.id
_entity.type
_entity.pdbx_description
1 polymer ?
#
loop_
_entity_poly.entity_id
_entity_poly.type
_entity_poly.pdbx_seq_one_letter_code
_entity_poly.pdbx_strand_id
1 'polypeptide(L)'
;MIVSLRLADKPVLVVGSGREAVYRSEMLSLNGAKVRLVSTAKRSPELQLCGANFSFQKRLRTRDLKGVFLVIATDRDSATNEWLAKKSRKFGFLLNTLDERQTSTFYNVAVRRVSPDVQIAVSTDGSSPAFASRLSTRLANQVDQRDLEVLQAFKSNRDRLKAIGQSTFDFDWNELEYQVRRGNHHIGEVVDSFQNKNQASSGMAAALVQSDEDIWPITPFTNNLLRNRSSKNSS
;
A
#
# COMPACT_ATOMS: atom_id res chain seq x y z
N MET A 1 -0.30 -3.14 13.40
CA MET A 1 -1.17 -2.93 12.21
C MET A 1 -0.32 -2.37 11.08
N ILE A 2 -0.43 -2.91 9.86
CA ILE A 2 0.28 -2.39 8.67
C ILE A 2 -0.69 -1.56 7.84
N VAL A 3 -0.25 -0.38 7.39
CA VAL A 3 -1.02 0.50 6.49
C VAL A 3 -0.15 0.92 5.31
N SER A 4 -0.75 1.05 4.13
CA SER A 4 -0.08 1.57 2.93
C SER A 4 -0.41 3.04 2.72
N LEU A 5 0.60 3.89 2.57
CA LEU A 5 0.44 5.33 2.42
C LEU A 5 0.46 5.73 0.94
N ARG A 6 -0.56 6.46 0.49
CA ARG A 6 -0.55 7.07 -0.86
C ARG A 6 0.29 8.34 -0.83
N LEU A 7 1.46 8.28 -1.46
CA LEU A 7 2.45 9.37 -1.48
C LEU A 7 2.35 10.31 -2.68
N ALA A 8 1.55 9.97 -3.69
CA ALA A 8 1.34 10.81 -4.86
C ALA A 8 0.98 12.26 -4.46
N ASP A 9 1.77 13.21 -4.99
CA ASP A 9 1.70 14.66 -4.74
C ASP A 9 1.90 15.11 -3.30
N LYS A 10 2.25 14.21 -2.37
CA LYS A 10 2.45 14.55 -0.97
C LYS A 10 3.82 15.23 -0.76
N PRO A 11 3.88 16.34 -0.01
CA PRO A 11 5.14 16.96 0.36
C PRO A 11 5.87 16.08 1.38
N VAL A 12 7.06 15.61 1.01
CA VAL A 12 7.89 14.74 1.84
C VAL A 12 9.25 15.39 2.05
N LEU A 13 9.71 15.37 3.30
CA LEU A 13 11.02 15.88 3.67
C LEU A 13 11.94 14.71 4.04
N VAL A 14 13.11 14.66 3.43
CA VAL A 14 14.19 13.76 3.86
C VAL A 14 15.27 14.61 4.50
N VAL A 15 15.71 14.26 5.70
CA VAL A 15 16.75 14.97 6.45
C VAL A 15 17.95 14.05 6.57
N GLY A 16 19.04 14.42 5.91
CA GLY A 16 20.30 13.73 6.01
C GLY A 16 21.19 13.92 4.79
N SER A 17 22.45 13.47 4.90
CA SER A 17 23.47 13.68 3.86
C SER A 17 24.08 12.40 3.29
N GLY A 18 23.74 11.24 3.85
CA GLY A 18 24.30 9.95 3.46
C GLY A 18 23.55 9.24 2.33
N ARG A 19 24.07 8.06 1.93
CA ARG A 19 23.47 7.19 0.91
C ARG A 19 22.02 6.80 1.21
N GLU A 20 21.69 6.59 2.49
CA GLU A 20 20.32 6.29 2.90
C GLU A 20 19.36 7.46 2.59
N ALA A 21 19.80 8.71 2.79
CA ALA A 21 19.01 9.90 2.48
C ALA A 21 18.71 9.99 0.97
N VAL A 22 19.73 9.73 0.15
CA VAL A 22 19.62 9.69 -1.31
C VAL A 22 18.64 8.59 -1.74
N TYR A 23 18.90 7.35 -1.33
CA TYR A 23 18.08 6.20 -1.64
C TYR A 23 16.60 6.40 -1.27
N ARG A 24 16.33 6.89 -0.05
CA ARG A 24 14.95 7.19 0.40
C ARG A 24 14.31 8.26 -0.46
N SER A 25 15.05 9.30 -0.80
CA SER A 25 14.53 10.37 -1.63
C SER A 25 14.13 9.88 -3.02
N GLU A 26 14.97 9.06 -3.65
CA GLU A 26 14.69 8.45 -4.95
C GLU A 26 13.46 7.53 -4.87
N MET A 27 13.42 6.63 -3.91
CA MET A 27 12.29 5.72 -3.71
C MET A 27 10.98 6.47 -3.49
N LEU A 28 10.97 7.52 -2.67
CA LEU A 28 9.79 8.34 -2.44
C LEU A 28 9.36 9.08 -3.72
N SER A 29 10.31 9.66 -4.45
CA SER A 29 10.06 10.37 -5.72
C SER A 29 9.45 9.44 -6.78
N LEU A 30 9.99 8.21 -6.92
CA LEU A 30 9.45 7.17 -7.80
C LEU A 30 8.00 6.76 -7.45
N ASN A 31 7.56 6.98 -6.20
CA ASN A 31 6.17 6.76 -5.78
C ASN A 31 5.33 8.06 -5.81
N GLY A 32 5.79 9.08 -6.55
CA GLY A 32 5.05 10.31 -6.84
C GLY A 32 5.10 11.38 -5.74
N ALA A 33 5.93 11.21 -4.71
CA ALA A 33 6.07 12.21 -3.66
C ALA A 33 6.79 13.48 -4.17
N LYS A 34 6.43 14.64 -3.60
CA LYS A 34 7.16 15.90 -3.78
C LYS A 34 8.26 15.96 -2.72
N VAL A 35 9.43 15.44 -3.08
CA VAL A 35 10.54 15.21 -2.15
C VAL A 35 11.42 16.44 -2.05
N ARG A 36 11.70 16.86 -0.83
CA ARG A 36 12.76 17.80 -0.51
C ARG A 36 13.80 17.13 0.36
N LEU A 37 15.04 17.09 -0.10
CA LEU A 37 16.17 16.61 0.67
C LEU A 37 16.87 17.79 1.35
N VAL A 38 16.99 17.72 2.68
CA VAL A 38 17.74 18.67 3.49
C VAL A 38 19.00 17.99 4.01
N SER A 39 20.14 18.41 3.49
CA SER A 39 21.44 17.89 3.91
C SER A 39 22.01 18.76 5.02
N THR A 40 22.50 18.12 6.07
CA THR A 40 23.25 18.73 7.19
C THR A 40 24.72 18.99 6.82
N ALA A 41 25.23 18.34 5.76
CA ALA A 41 26.60 18.48 5.23
C ALA A 41 26.62 18.98 3.75
N LYS A 42 27.81 19.08 3.14
CA LYS A 42 27.95 19.35 1.70
C LYS A 42 27.19 18.28 0.88
N ARG A 43 26.59 18.70 -0.23
CA ARG A 43 25.86 17.83 -1.16
C ARG A 43 26.76 16.65 -1.57
N SER A 44 26.31 15.42 -1.36
CA SER A 44 26.99 14.23 -1.88
C SER A 44 27.04 14.31 -3.41
N PRO A 45 28.20 14.03 -4.04
CA PRO A 45 28.32 13.92 -5.50
C PRO A 45 27.42 12.82 -6.08
N GLU A 46 27.10 11.81 -5.27
CA GLU A 46 26.24 10.69 -5.64
C GLU A 46 24.75 11.09 -5.69
N LEU A 47 24.40 12.31 -5.25
CA LEU A 47 23.04 12.84 -5.36
C LEU A 47 22.71 13.19 -6.82
N GLN A 48 22.27 12.19 -7.58
CA GLN A 48 21.61 12.40 -8.87
C GLN A 48 20.24 13.02 -8.62
N LEU A 49 19.94 14.14 -9.28
CA LEU A 49 18.63 14.80 -9.17
C LEU A 49 17.61 13.96 -9.92
N CYS A 50 16.84 13.15 -9.20
CA CYS A 50 15.80 12.33 -9.79
C CYS A 50 14.51 13.14 -10.01
N GLY A 51 14.46 13.85 -11.13
CA GLY A 51 13.21 14.33 -11.74
C GLY A 51 12.63 15.64 -11.20
N ALA A 52 11.46 16.01 -11.72
CA ALA A 52 10.79 17.30 -11.47
C ALA A 52 10.28 17.50 -10.03
N ASN A 53 10.11 16.41 -9.27
CA ASN A 53 9.54 16.43 -7.92
C ASN A 53 10.61 16.41 -6.80
N PHE A 54 11.86 16.75 -7.13
CA PHE A 54 12.97 16.73 -6.18
C PHE A 54 13.59 18.11 -6.00
N SER A 55 13.85 18.50 -4.75
CA SER A 55 14.59 19.72 -4.42
C SER A 55 15.62 19.50 -3.30
N PHE A 56 16.70 20.28 -3.31
CA PHE A 56 17.78 20.20 -2.33
C PHE A 56 17.89 21.50 -1.51
N GLN A 57 18.10 21.38 -0.20
CA GLN A 57 18.30 22.50 0.71
C GLN A 57 19.43 22.21 1.72
N LYS A 58 20.22 23.23 2.09
CA LYS A 58 21.41 23.10 2.97
C LYS A 58 21.11 23.15 4.47
N ARG A 59 19.93 23.62 4.88
CA ARG A 59 19.60 23.84 6.31
C ARG A 59 18.12 23.64 6.55
N LEU A 60 17.78 22.95 7.63
CA LEU A 60 16.41 22.77 8.06
C LEU A 60 15.96 23.95 8.92
N ARG A 61 14.79 24.53 8.62
CA ARG A 61 14.15 25.56 9.44
C ARG A 61 12.78 25.09 9.88
N THR A 62 12.28 25.57 11.01
CA THR A 62 10.92 25.21 11.50
C THR A 62 9.83 25.43 10.45
N ARG A 63 9.91 26.51 9.66
CA ARG A 63 8.95 26.81 8.59
C ARG A 63 8.90 25.73 7.50
N ASP A 64 9.99 24.99 7.31
CA ASP A 64 10.09 23.96 6.29
C ASP A 64 9.24 22.73 6.63
N LEU A 65 8.83 22.58 7.90
CA LEU A 65 8.00 21.48 8.38
C LEU A 65 6.49 21.75 8.26
N LYS A 66 6.09 23.00 8.00
CA LYS A 66 4.68 23.37 7.90
C LYS A 66 4.07 22.76 6.63
N GLY A 67 2.99 21.99 6.79
CA GLY A 67 2.28 21.35 5.68
C GLY A 67 3.00 20.13 5.08
N VAL A 68 4.11 19.69 5.67
CA VAL A 68 4.77 18.44 5.29
C VAL A 68 3.91 17.25 5.72
N PHE A 69 3.77 16.26 4.86
CA PHE A 69 3.02 15.05 5.16
C PHE A 69 3.87 14.02 5.90
N LEU A 70 5.12 13.87 5.47
CA LEU A 70 6.05 12.84 5.93
C LEU A 70 7.47 13.40 6.04
N VAL A 71 8.16 13.07 7.12
CA VAL A 71 9.57 13.36 7.36
C VAL A 71 10.34 12.07 7.61
N ILE A 72 11.45 11.86 6.90
CA ILE A 72 12.40 10.77 7.15
C ILE A 72 13.74 11.38 7.54
N ALA A 73 14.21 11.13 8.76
CA ALA A 73 15.53 11.51 9.25
C ALA A 73 16.47 10.29 9.20
N THR A 74 17.53 10.40 8.42
CA THR A 74 18.49 9.29 8.19
C THR A 74 19.80 9.47 8.94
N ASP A 75 20.07 10.68 9.46
CA ASP A 75 21.25 10.95 10.26
C ASP A 75 21.03 10.53 11.72
N ARG A 76 22.11 10.20 12.43
CA ARG A 76 22.09 9.75 13.84
C ARG A 76 22.30 10.90 14.83
N ASP A 77 21.79 12.09 14.51
CA ASP A 77 21.84 13.24 15.42
C ASP A 77 20.60 13.25 16.32
N SER A 78 20.78 12.77 17.56
CA SER A 78 19.72 12.67 18.56
C SER A 78 19.05 14.02 18.83
N ALA A 79 19.81 15.13 18.84
CA ALA A 79 19.24 16.46 19.08
C ALA A 79 18.27 16.88 17.96
N THR A 80 18.64 16.62 16.69
CA THR A 80 17.75 16.83 15.54
C THR A 80 16.55 15.89 15.59
N ASN A 81 16.74 14.62 15.92
CA ASN A 81 15.66 13.62 15.99
C ASN A 81 14.62 13.97 17.08
N GLU A 82 15.07 14.36 18.28
CA GLU A 82 14.18 14.84 19.34
C GLU A 82 13.44 16.11 18.95
N TRP A 83 14.13 17.05 18.30
CA TRP A 83 13.52 18.27 17.81
C TRP A 83 12.44 17.96 16.77
N LEU A 84 12.73 17.09 15.80
CA LEU A 84 11.77 16.61 14.82
C LEU A 84 10.57 15.92 15.48
N ALA A 85 10.78 15.09 16.50
CA ALA A 85 9.71 14.42 17.23
C ALA A 85 8.81 15.42 17.99
N LYS A 86 9.39 16.48 18.56
CA LYS A 86 8.59 17.58 19.15
C LYS A 86 7.78 18.32 18.07
N LYS A 87 8.36 18.53 16.88
CA LYS A 87 7.67 19.20 15.77
C LYS A 87 6.62 18.33 15.09
N SER A 88 6.80 17.01 15.02
CA SER A 88 5.82 16.08 14.45
C SER A 88 4.52 16.13 15.23
N ARG A 89 4.60 16.13 16.57
CA ARG A 89 3.43 16.33 17.45
C ARG A 89 2.75 17.68 17.25
N LYS A 90 3.52 18.74 17.00
CA LYS A 90 2.99 20.09 16.80
C LYS A 90 2.32 20.29 15.44
N PHE A 91 2.89 19.72 14.37
CA PHE A 91 2.46 19.97 12.99
C PHE A 91 1.70 18.80 12.35
N GLY A 92 1.65 17.64 13.01
CA GLY A 92 0.87 16.48 12.58
C GLY A 92 1.50 15.64 11.46
N PHE A 93 2.78 15.82 11.14
CA PHE A 93 3.45 15.02 10.11
C PHE A 93 3.90 13.66 10.65
N LEU A 94 3.98 12.66 9.77
CA LEU A 94 4.58 11.36 10.09
C LEU A 94 6.11 11.48 10.15
N LEU A 95 6.75 10.90 11.15
CA LEU A 95 8.20 10.93 11.34
C LEU A 95 8.77 9.51 11.40
N ASN A 96 9.80 9.25 10.60
CA ASN A 96 10.65 8.08 10.75
C ASN A 96 12.09 8.53 10.95
N THR A 97 12.66 8.21 12.11
CA THR A 97 14.06 8.43 12.44
C THR A 97 14.78 7.09 12.39
N LEU A 98 15.94 7.05 11.72
CA LEU A 98 16.70 5.82 11.59
C LEU A 98 17.18 5.33 12.96
N ASP A 99 16.96 4.04 13.25
CA ASP A 99 17.38 3.33 14.46
C ASP A 99 16.86 3.87 15.82
N GLU A 100 16.04 4.93 15.83
CA GLU A 100 15.45 5.50 17.04
C GLU A 100 13.93 5.28 17.08
N ARG A 101 13.47 4.29 17.86
CA ARG A 101 12.03 3.98 17.94
C ARG A 101 11.22 5.03 18.67
N GLN A 102 11.75 5.57 19.76
CA GLN A 102 11.00 6.45 20.67
C GLN A 102 10.58 7.77 20.00
N THR A 103 11.32 8.22 18.99
CA THR A 103 11.09 9.46 18.25
C THR A 103 10.24 9.26 16.98
N SER A 104 10.15 8.03 16.48
CA SER A 104 9.41 7.70 15.25
C SER A 104 7.90 7.56 15.52
N THR A 105 7.08 8.10 14.62
CA THR A 105 5.62 7.87 14.61
C THR A 105 5.21 6.73 13.67
N PHE A 106 6.11 6.28 12.80
CA PHE A 106 5.92 5.10 11.98
C PHE A 106 7.25 4.40 11.70
N TYR A 107 7.16 3.13 11.30
CA TYR A 107 8.31 2.26 11.11
C TYR A 107 8.29 1.62 9.72
N ASN A 108 9.47 1.44 9.16
CA ASN A 108 9.62 0.61 7.97
C ASN A 108 9.44 -0.86 8.35
N VAL A 109 8.75 -1.60 7.48
CA VAL A 109 8.59 -3.06 7.57
C VAL A 109 9.35 -3.71 6.42
N ALA A 110 9.56 -5.02 6.49
CA ALA A 110 10.18 -5.73 5.38
C ALA A 110 9.20 -5.79 4.21
N VAL A 111 9.52 -5.09 3.11
CA VAL A 111 8.70 -5.04 1.90
C VAL A 111 9.43 -5.72 0.74
N ARG A 112 8.68 -6.53 -0.02
CA ARG A 112 9.09 -7.06 -1.32
C ARG A 112 8.06 -6.65 -2.36
N ARG A 113 8.52 -6.15 -3.49
CA ARG A 113 7.69 -5.88 -4.66
C ARG A 113 7.85 -7.05 -5.63
N VAL A 114 6.75 -7.76 -5.90
CA VAL A 114 6.72 -8.90 -6.82
C VAL A 114 6.44 -8.40 -8.25
N SER A 115 5.51 -7.46 -8.37
CA SER A 115 5.16 -6.79 -9.63
C SER A 115 4.78 -5.32 -9.33
N PRO A 116 4.55 -4.47 -10.34
CA PRO A 116 4.09 -3.10 -10.10
C PRO A 116 2.82 -3.01 -9.23
N ASP A 117 1.93 -4.00 -9.34
CA ASP A 117 0.64 -4.04 -8.66
C ASP A 117 0.65 -4.88 -7.36
N VAL A 118 1.73 -5.63 -7.07
CA VAL A 118 1.79 -6.56 -5.93
C VAL A 118 2.99 -6.28 -5.03
N GLN A 119 2.70 -6.04 -3.75
CA GLN A 119 3.68 -5.91 -2.70
C GLN A 119 3.34 -6.81 -1.51
N ILE A 120 4.37 -7.38 -0.90
CA ILE A 120 4.26 -8.18 0.33
C ILE A 120 5.00 -7.43 1.44
N ALA A 121 4.31 -7.18 2.54
CA ALA A 121 4.84 -6.53 3.73
C ALA A 121 4.79 -7.48 4.93
N VAL A 122 5.92 -7.64 5.62
CA VAL A 122 6.04 -8.46 6.83
C VAL A 122 6.58 -7.60 7.97
N SER A 123 5.86 -7.56 9.09
CA SER A 123 6.29 -6.94 10.34
C SER A 123 6.50 -8.00 11.41
N THR A 124 7.52 -7.82 12.25
CA THR A 124 7.69 -8.53 13.52
C THR A 124 7.58 -7.57 14.70
N ASP A 125 6.98 -6.39 14.46
CA ASP A 125 6.93 -5.23 15.37
C ASP A 125 8.31 -4.90 15.96
N GLY A 126 9.32 -5.11 15.12
CA GLY A 126 10.70 -4.83 15.42
C GLY A 126 11.41 -5.88 16.29
N SER A 127 10.79 -7.00 16.65
CA SER A 127 11.46 -8.06 17.40
C SER A 127 12.54 -8.77 16.59
N SER A 128 12.36 -8.93 15.27
CA SER A 128 13.36 -9.57 14.41
C SER A 128 13.27 -9.06 12.96
N PRO A 129 14.05 -8.03 12.60
CA PRO A 129 14.15 -7.54 11.21
C PRO A 129 14.67 -8.60 10.25
N ALA A 130 15.62 -9.44 10.69
CA ALA A 130 16.20 -10.51 9.88
C ALA A 130 15.15 -11.56 9.50
N PHE A 131 14.31 -11.98 10.46
CA PHE A 131 13.22 -12.92 10.18
C PHE A 131 12.18 -12.32 9.24
N ALA A 132 11.75 -11.06 9.50
CA ALA A 132 10.81 -10.36 8.64
C ALA A 132 11.31 -10.30 7.18
N SER A 133 12.59 -9.96 7.00
CA SER A 133 13.24 -9.91 5.68
C SER A 133 13.24 -11.28 4.99
N ARG A 134 13.68 -12.34 5.68
CA ARG A 134 13.70 -13.71 5.11
C ARG A 134 12.30 -14.22 4.76
N LEU A 135 11.32 -13.99 5.64
CA LEU A 135 9.94 -14.40 5.40
C LEU A 135 9.33 -13.65 4.23
N SER A 136 9.52 -12.34 4.14
CA SER A 136 9.03 -11.53 3.01
C SER A 136 9.60 -12.02 1.66
N THR A 137 10.89 -12.36 1.61
CA THR A 137 11.52 -12.94 0.41
C THR A 137 10.92 -14.30 0.07
N ARG A 138 10.75 -15.19 1.05
CA ARG A 138 10.15 -16.51 0.82
C ARG A 138 8.73 -16.41 0.25
N LEU A 139 7.90 -15.53 0.82
CA LEU A 139 6.53 -15.31 0.35
C LEU A 139 6.50 -14.68 -1.05
N ALA A 140 7.42 -13.74 -1.34
CA ALA A 140 7.54 -13.14 -2.66
C ALA A 140 7.88 -14.19 -3.74
N ASN A 141 8.75 -15.15 -3.41
CA ASN A 141 9.13 -16.23 -4.31
C ASN A 141 8.04 -17.29 -4.51
N GLN A 142 6.97 -17.27 -3.72
CA GLN A 142 5.81 -18.14 -3.92
C GLN A 142 4.79 -17.58 -4.90
N VAL A 143 4.87 -16.28 -5.19
CA VAL A 143 3.99 -15.66 -6.19
C VAL A 143 4.57 -15.95 -7.57
N ASP A 144 3.83 -16.69 -8.38
CA ASP A 144 4.27 -17.14 -9.69
C ASP A 144 3.62 -16.36 -10.84
N GLN A 145 3.94 -16.74 -12.07
CA GLN A 145 3.38 -16.10 -13.26
C GLN A 145 1.86 -16.31 -13.37
N ARG A 146 1.32 -17.43 -12.91
CA ARG A 146 -0.12 -17.71 -12.93
C ARG A 146 -0.87 -16.80 -11.96
N ASP A 147 -0.30 -16.52 -10.79
CA ASP A 147 -0.88 -15.54 -9.87
C ASP A 147 -0.96 -14.14 -10.49
N LEU A 148 0.05 -13.74 -11.26
CA LEU A 148 0.05 -12.47 -11.98
C LEU A 148 -0.97 -12.45 -13.13
N GLU A 149 -1.19 -13.56 -13.83
CA GLU A 149 -2.25 -13.70 -14.83
C GLU A 149 -3.65 -13.57 -14.21
N VAL A 150 -3.89 -14.25 -13.08
CA VAL A 150 -5.14 -14.13 -12.30
C VAL A 150 -5.37 -12.68 -11.89
N LEU A 151 -4.34 -11.99 -11.39
CA LEU A 151 -4.42 -10.58 -11.04
C LEU A 151 -4.85 -9.70 -12.22
N GLN A 152 -4.29 -9.90 -13.40
CA GLN A 152 -4.66 -9.12 -14.60
C GLN A 152 -6.11 -9.41 -15.03
N ALA A 153 -6.53 -10.68 -14.97
CA ALA A 153 -7.92 -11.06 -15.24
C ALA A 153 -8.88 -10.40 -14.24
N PHE A 154 -8.53 -10.40 -12.95
CA PHE A 154 -9.32 -9.77 -11.89
C PHE A 154 -9.46 -8.26 -12.11
N LYS A 155 -8.34 -7.60 -12.41
CA LYS A 155 -8.30 -6.15 -12.67
C LYS A 155 -9.18 -5.78 -13.86
N SER A 156 -9.03 -6.47 -14.98
CA SER A 156 -9.78 -6.22 -16.22
C SER A 156 -11.28 -6.43 -16.03
N ASN A 157 -11.69 -7.53 -15.38
CA ASN A 157 -13.10 -7.81 -15.11
C ASN A 157 -13.69 -6.80 -14.12
N ARG A 158 -12.94 -6.38 -13.09
CA ARG A 158 -13.42 -5.37 -12.13
C ARG A 158 -13.67 -4.02 -12.81
N ASP A 159 -12.75 -3.58 -13.66
CA ASP A 159 -12.87 -2.31 -14.37
C ASP A 159 -14.06 -2.33 -15.34
N ARG A 160 -14.30 -3.47 -16.02
CA ARG A 160 -15.49 -3.68 -16.83
C ARG A 160 -16.78 -3.64 -16.01
N LEU A 161 -16.88 -4.40 -14.92
CA LEU A 161 -18.08 -4.43 -14.06
C LEU A 161 -18.46 -3.03 -13.59
N LYS A 162 -17.46 -2.24 -13.17
CA LYS A 162 -17.66 -0.83 -12.82
C LYS A 162 -18.15 0.01 -14.00
N ALA A 163 -17.58 -0.18 -15.19
CA ALA A 163 -17.97 0.56 -16.39
C ALA A 163 -19.42 0.30 -16.80
N ILE A 164 -19.92 -0.92 -16.61
CA ILE A 164 -21.32 -1.30 -16.89
C ILE A 164 -22.25 -1.17 -15.67
N GLY A 165 -21.77 -0.56 -14.57
CA GLY A 165 -22.56 -0.32 -13.35
C GLY A 165 -22.94 -1.58 -12.57
N GLN A 166 -22.29 -2.71 -12.85
CA GLN A 166 -22.55 -3.96 -12.15
C GLN A 166 -21.73 -4.09 -10.87
N SER A 167 -22.31 -4.80 -9.91
CA SER A 167 -21.69 -5.12 -8.63
C SER A 167 -20.47 -6.02 -8.83
N THR A 168 -19.34 -5.63 -8.25
CA THR A 168 -18.15 -6.49 -8.15
C THR A 168 -18.28 -7.53 -7.03
N PHE A 169 -19.28 -7.39 -6.16
CA PHE A 169 -19.51 -8.28 -5.03
C PHE A 169 -20.17 -9.60 -5.46
N ASP A 170 -21.08 -9.52 -6.43
CA ASP A 170 -21.86 -10.68 -6.90
C ASP A 170 -21.12 -11.49 -7.98
N PHE A 171 -19.98 -10.99 -8.44
CA PHE A 171 -19.15 -11.67 -9.43
C PHE A 171 -18.40 -12.85 -8.82
N ASP A 172 -18.40 -13.99 -9.51
CA ASP A 172 -17.72 -15.20 -9.08
C ASP A 172 -16.21 -15.17 -9.39
N TRP A 173 -15.45 -14.52 -8.52
CA TRP A 173 -13.99 -14.40 -8.65
C TRP A 173 -13.27 -15.76 -8.56
N ASN A 174 -13.85 -16.72 -7.82
CA ASN A 174 -13.25 -18.05 -7.66
C ASN A 174 -13.33 -18.84 -8.97
N GLU A 175 -14.48 -18.78 -9.66
CA GLU A 175 -14.64 -19.40 -10.98
C GLU A 175 -13.69 -18.77 -12.00
N LEU A 176 -13.57 -17.44 -12.02
CA LEU A 176 -12.62 -16.76 -12.89
C LEU A 176 -11.17 -17.19 -12.62
N GLU A 177 -10.75 -17.25 -11.35
CA GLU A 177 -9.42 -17.74 -10.98
C GLU A 177 -9.20 -19.19 -11.43
N TYR A 178 -10.19 -20.06 -11.21
CA TYR A 178 -10.14 -21.45 -11.62
C TYR A 178 -9.94 -21.61 -13.14
N GLN A 179 -10.69 -20.85 -13.95
CA GLN A 179 -10.57 -20.89 -15.41
C GLN A 179 -9.20 -20.38 -15.89
N VAL A 180 -8.70 -19.27 -15.31
CA VAL A 180 -7.36 -18.76 -15.63
C VAL A 180 -6.28 -19.78 -15.28
N ARG A 181 -6.33 -20.38 -14.09
CA ARG A 181 -5.33 -21.37 -13.65
C ARG A 181 -5.32 -22.64 -14.50
N ARG A 182 -6.46 -23.03 -15.07
CA ARG A 182 -6.55 -24.15 -16.03
C ARG A 182 -6.13 -23.79 -17.45
N GLY A 183 -5.86 -22.52 -17.74
CA GLY A 183 -5.58 -22.04 -19.10
C GLY A 183 -6.82 -21.95 -19.99
N ASN A 184 -8.01 -22.03 -19.39
CA ASN A 184 -9.30 -21.96 -20.07
C ASN A 184 -9.83 -20.51 -20.20
N HIS A 185 -9.03 -19.54 -19.76
CA HIS A 185 -9.37 -18.13 -19.84
C HIS A 185 -8.13 -17.33 -20.22
N HIS A 186 -8.18 -16.70 -21.39
CA HIS A 186 -7.13 -15.81 -21.88
C HIS A 186 -7.39 -14.37 -21.42
N ILE A 187 -6.32 -13.60 -21.26
CA ILE A 187 -6.40 -12.18 -20.88
C ILE A 187 -7.24 -11.44 -21.92
N GLY A 188 -8.40 -10.92 -21.51
CA GLY A 188 -9.34 -10.20 -22.38
C GLY A 188 -10.58 -11.02 -22.80
N GLU A 189 -10.60 -12.33 -22.51
CA GLU A 189 -11.83 -13.11 -22.63
C GLU A 189 -12.83 -12.70 -21.53
N VAL A 190 -14.12 -12.82 -21.84
CA VAL A 190 -15.20 -12.39 -20.95
C VAL A 190 -15.79 -13.64 -20.32
N VAL A 191 -15.80 -13.72 -18.99
CA VAL A 191 -16.67 -14.67 -18.30
C VAL A 191 -18.02 -14.00 -18.11
N ASP A 192 -19.01 -14.39 -18.91
CA ASP A 192 -20.41 -14.03 -18.69
C ASP A 192 -20.95 -14.83 -17.48
N SER A 193 -20.53 -14.44 -16.28
CA SER A 193 -21.01 -15.04 -15.03
C SER A 193 -22.49 -14.73 -14.75
N PHE A 194 -23.13 -13.87 -15.55
CA PHE A 194 -24.56 -13.58 -15.45
C PHE A 194 -25.47 -14.58 -16.16
N GLN A 195 -24.97 -15.44 -17.07
CA GLN A 195 -25.86 -16.34 -17.82
C GLN A 195 -26.20 -17.65 -17.07
N ASN A 196 -25.46 -18.06 -16.04
CA ASN A 196 -25.66 -19.39 -15.43
C ASN A 196 -26.35 -19.40 -14.05
N LYS A 197 -26.71 -18.26 -13.46
CA LYS A 197 -27.47 -18.23 -12.18
C LYS A 197 -28.93 -17.77 -12.30
N ASN A 198 -29.33 -17.16 -13.41
CA ASN A 198 -30.69 -16.58 -13.54
C ASN A 198 -31.74 -17.50 -14.21
N GLN A 199 -31.43 -18.75 -14.54
CA GLN A 199 -32.45 -19.70 -15.00
C GLN A 199 -33.09 -20.52 -13.88
N ALA A 200 -32.62 -20.43 -12.63
CA ALA A 200 -33.13 -21.24 -11.51
C ALA A 200 -33.90 -20.46 -10.42
N SER A 201 -34.06 -19.15 -10.54
CA SER A 201 -34.69 -18.31 -9.50
C SER A 201 -35.60 -17.21 -10.05
N SER A 202 -36.21 -17.42 -11.23
CA SER A 202 -37.25 -16.55 -11.79
C SER A 202 -38.66 -16.84 -11.21
N GLY A 203 -38.73 -17.14 -9.92
CA GLY A 203 -39.99 -17.33 -9.21
C GLY A 203 -39.80 -17.04 -7.73
N MET A 204 -40.48 -15.99 -7.25
CA MET A 204 -40.55 -15.54 -5.85
C MET A 204 -39.40 -14.65 -5.36
N ALA A 205 -39.59 -13.32 -5.49
CA ALA A 205 -39.76 -12.44 -4.33
C ALA A 205 -39.68 -10.97 -4.79
N ALA A 206 -40.80 -10.47 -5.30
CA ALA A 206 -41.11 -9.05 -5.21
C ALA A 206 -41.68 -8.80 -3.81
N ALA A 207 -40.94 -8.09 -2.94
CA ALA A 207 -41.48 -7.27 -1.84
C ALA A 207 -40.35 -6.61 -1.04
N LEU A 208 -40.36 -5.26 -1.05
CA LEU A 208 -40.17 -4.31 0.05
C LEU A 208 -39.27 -4.68 1.23
N VAL A 209 -38.30 -3.81 1.56
CA VAL A 209 -38.25 -3.05 2.84
C VAL A 209 -37.27 -1.88 2.68
N GLN A 210 -37.76 -0.67 2.98
CA GLN A 210 -36.97 0.52 3.33
C GLN A 210 -36.42 0.39 4.75
N SER A 211 -35.18 0.80 4.99
CA SER A 211 -34.81 1.49 6.24
C SER A 211 -33.43 2.12 6.12
N ASP A 212 -33.40 3.44 6.35
CA ASP A 212 -32.25 4.25 6.68
C ASP A 212 -31.47 3.65 7.86
N GLU A 213 -30.15 3.46 7.71
CA GLU A 213 -29.16 3.70 8.77
C GLU A 213 -27.82 4.07 8.13
N ASP A 214 -27.27 5.21 8.54
CA ASP A 214 -25.94 5.72 8.20
C ASP A 214 -24.84 4.78 8.73
N ILE A 215 -24.52 3.73 7.96
CA ILE A 215 -23.40 2.82 8.24
C ILE A 215 -22.22 3.21 7.36
N TRP A 216 -21.11 3.58 8.00
CA TRP A 216 -19.81 3.82 7.36
C TRP A 216 -19.42 2.63 6.45
N PRO A 217 -18.96 2.85 5.20
CA PRO A 217 -18.64 1.74 4.31
C PRO A 217 -17.39 1.01 4.82
N ILE A 218 -17.60 -0.11 5.50
CA ILE A 218 -16.55 -1.08 5.81
C ILE A 218 -16.05 -1.63 4.48
N THR A 219 -14.75 -1.47 4.19
CA THR A 219 -14.19 -1.91 2.91
C THR A 219 -14.28 -3.43 2.72
N PRO A 220 -14.41 -3.94 1.48
CA PRO A 220 -14.86 -5.31 1.19
C PRO A 220 -13.91 -6.45 1.62
N PHE A 221 -12.71 -6.14 2.11
CA PHE A 221 -11.70 -7.16 2.42
C PHE A 221 -11.94 -7.90 3.75
N THR A 222 -12.73 -7.31 4.66
CA THR A 222 -12.95 -7.86 6.01
C THR A 222 -14.02 -8.94 6.05
N ASN A 223 -15.00 -8.96 5.13
CA ASN A 223 -16.15 -9.86 5.24
C ASN A 223 -15.90 -11.29 4.69
N ASN A 224 -15.03 -11.46 3.69
CA ASN A 224 -14.69 -12.80 3.17
C ASN A 224 -13.92 -13.66 4.20
N LEU A 225 -13.19 -13.03 5.12
CA LEU A 225 -12.54 -13.74 6.23
C LEU A 225 -13.53 -14.17 7.31
N LEU A 226 -14.66 -13.48 7.46
CA LEU A 226 -15.67 -13.78 8.47
C LEU A 226 -16.61 -14.90 8.01
N ARG A 227 -17.03 -14.92 6.74
CA ARG A 227 -17.90 -15.99 6.20
C ARG A 227 -17.22 -17.37 6.18
N ASN A 228 -15.91 -17.43 5.98
CA ASN A 228 -15.15 -18.69 6.02
C ASN A 228 -14.94 -19.26 7.44
N ARG A 229 -15.24 -18.49 8.50
CA ARG A 229 -15.25 -19.01 9.88
C ARG A 229 -16.62 -19.55 10.29
N SER A 230 -17.72 -19.02 9.76
CA SER A 230 -19.07 -19.50 10.06
C SER A 230 -19.42 -20.83 9.38
N SER A 231 -18.76 -21.19 8.28
CA SER A 231 -19.00 -22.47 7.57
C SER A 231 -18.18 -23.66 8.08
N LYS A 232 -17.29 -23.47 9.06
CA LYS A 232 -16.44 -24.54 9.63
C LYS A 232 -16.86 -25.03 11.02
N ASN A 233 -17.96 -24.53 11.58
CA ASN A 233 -18.49 -24.94 12.88
C ASN A 233 -19.88 -25.62 12.81
N SER A 234 -20.29 -26.12 11.63
CA SER A 234 -21.52 -26.90 11.48
C SER A 234 -21.27 -28.16 10.66
N SER A 235 -20.48 -29.08 11.21
CA SER A 235 -20.44 -30.51 10.85
C SER A 235 -19.89 -31.29 12.03
#